data_AF-A0AAI9E919-F1
#
_entry.id   AF-A0AAI9E919-F1
#
_cell.length_a   1.000
_cell.length_b   1.000
_cell.length_c   1.000
_cell.angle_alpha   90.00
_cell.angle_beta   90.00
_cell.angle_gamma   90.00
#
_symmetry.space_group_name_H-M   'P 1'
#
loop_
_entity.id
_entity.type
_entity.pdbx_description
1 polymer ?
#
loop_
_entity_poly.entity_id
_entity_poly.type
_entity_poly.pdbx_seq_one_letter_code
_entity_poly.pdbx_strand_id
1 'polypeptide(L)'
;MQYLSVRVLRRNIWRCLSFEEGRFPLCDEYGQLISGWTMAEMDDEKETRWLAWLRAPIDTDQHLLEFELTALALSTGIIDAVSFPKFHCFVSNQTGNTVLFAVTAFSPFGTRQDTNFTAPAAHLAVSLGFFCLGVFTPGQTSSYLGCRSKKWWLLLTNAVQTAFVLIAALINLVNRTPNYETDDLNSATILCSIGLLAFASGAQVAMSRQLGMPEIPTTQATAAYVDLFVDPNFFAAVTGNRSRNRRIAFLLTLVVGSFVGAPAYHYVSTAFAILLAGIIKIIVALSFLLNRSNSTRILASGS
;
A
#
# COMPACT_ATOMS: atom_id res chain seq x y z
N MET A 1 -23.09 44.68 71.27
CA MET A 1 -23.48 46.05 70.88
C MET A 1 -22.38 46.55 69.94
N GLN A 2 -22.56 46.78 68.64
CA GLN A 2 -23.67 47.35 67.87
C GLN A 2 -24.00 46.57 66.59
N TYR A 3 -25.21 46.84 66.09
CA TYR A 3 -25.98 46.24 65.00
C TYR A 3 -25.54 46.67 63.58
N LEU A 4 -25.77 45.84 62.56
CA LEU A 4 -26.62 46.10 61.36
C LEU A 4 -26.56 44.86 60.42
N SER A 5 -27.60 44.02 60.37
CA SER A 5 -28.80 44.08 59.51
C SER A 5 -28.61 43.54 58.09
N VAL A 6 -29.30 42.43 57.85
CA VAL A 6 -29.57 41.73 56.59
C VAL A 6 -30.54 42.54 55.71
N ARG A 7 -30.25 42.60 54.40
CA ARG A 7 -31.18 42.64 53.22
C ARG A 7 -30.65 43.61 52.16
N VAL A 8 -30.21 43.08 51.01
CA VAL A 8 -30.65 43.36 49.62
C VAL A 8 -29.87 42.37 48.73
N LEU A 9 -30.25 41.09 48.75
CA LEU A 9 -30.85 40.39 47.60
C LEU A 9 -31.05 41.23 46.33
N ARG A 10 -30.61 40.68 45.19
CA ARG A 10 -30.81 41.11 43.78
C ARG A 10 -29.88 42.18 43.23
N ARG A 11 -28.66 41.78 42.89
CA ARG A 11 -27.98 42.13 41.63
C ARG A 11 -26.68 41.34 41.61
N ASN A 12 -26.59 40.34 40.72
CA ASN A 12 -25.35 39.78 40.15
C ASN A 12 -25.51 38.35 39.60
N ILE A 13 -26.72 37.77 39.62
CA ILE A 13 -26.99 36.48 38.94
C ILE A 13 -27.18 36.63 37.41
N TRP A 14 -27.15 37.85 36.87
CA TRP A 14 -27.35 38.12 35.42
C TRP A 14 -26.07 38.54 34.67
N ARG A 15 -24.88 38.14 35.14
CA ARG A 15 -23.62 38.37 34.43
C ARG A 15 -22.88 37.08 34.00
N CYS A 16 -23.60 35.97 33.87
CA CYS A 16 -23.08 34.72 33.28
C CYS A 16 -23.73 34.36 31.93
N LEU A 17 -24.41 35.31 31.29
CA LEU A 17 -24.97 35.12 29.95
C LEU A 17 -24.49 36.24 29.01
N SER A 18 -23.18 36.45 28.98
CA SER A 18 -22.53 37.02 27.80
C SER A 18 -21.93 35.84 27.05
N PHE A 19 -22.73 35.27 26.15
CA PHE A 19 -22.31 34.27 25.18
C PHE A 19 -21.46 34.99 24.12
N GLU A 20 -20.30 35.52 24.52
CA GLU A 20 -19.32 36.09 23.62
C GLU A 20 -18.26 35.02 23.32
N GLU A 21 -18.29 34.57 22.07
CA GLU A 21 -17.21 33.87 21.37
C GLU A 21 -16.76 32.53 21.96
N GLY A 22 -17.59 31.49 21.79
CA GLY A 22 -17.13 30.11 21.54
C GLY A 22 -16.17 29.44 22.54
N ARG A 23 -15.94 30.01 23.72
CA ARG A 23 -15.06 29.49 24.76
C ARG A 23 -15.90 28.77 25.81
N PHE A 24 -15.65 27.47 26.01
CA PHE A 24 -16.21 26.72 27.12
C PHE A 24 -15.31 26.92 28.35
N PRO A 25 -15.79 27.57 29.44
CA PRO A 25 -14.97 27.71 30.64
C PRO A 25 -14.95 26.40 31.42
N LEU A 26 -13.77 25.80 31.56
CA LEU A 26 -13.48 24.79 32.58
C LEU A 26 -12.88 25.51 33.78
N CYS A 27 -13.57 25.49 34.92
CA CYS A 27 -13.03 25.98 36.19
C CYS A 27 -12.39 24.82 36.95
N ASP A 28 -11.28 25.10 37.65
CA ASP A 28 -10.78 24.17 38.67
C ASP A 28 -11.68 24.14 39.92
N GLU A 29 -11.37 23.27 40.89
CA GLU A 29 -12.09 23.16 42.16
C GLU A 29 -12.07 24.45 43.00
N TYR A 30 -11.23 25.43 42.64
CA TYR A 30 -11.10 26.73 43.30
C TYR A 30 -11.78 27.87 42.52
N GLY A 31 -12.44 27.58 41.41
CA GLY A 31 -13.14 28.57 40.60
C GLY A 31 -12.22 29.49 39.79
N GLN A 32 -10.95 29.14 39.59
CA GLN A 32 -10.07 29.85 38.68
C GLN A 32 -10.28 29.39 37.23
N LEU A 33 -10.31 30.36 36.32
CA LEU A 33 -10.39 30.12 34.88
C LEU A 33 -9.10 29.45 34.41
N ILE A 34 -9.16 28.16 34.13
CA ILE A 34 -8.16 27.48 33.31
C ILE A 34 -8.42 27.97 31.90
N SER A 35 -7.42 28.59 31.26
CA SER A 35 -7.54 29.23 29.94
C SER A 35 -8.45 28.45 28.98
N GLY A 36 -9.60 29.03 28.64
CA GLY A 36 -10.58 28.39 27.76
C GLY A 36 -10.07 28.38 26.34
N TRP A 37 -9.77 27.20 25.81
CA TRP A 37 -9.43 27.00 24.41
C TRP A 37 -10.62 27.41 23.53
N THR A 38 -10.35 28.19 22.48
CA THR A 38 -11.33 28.43 21.42
C THR A 38 -11.43 27.19 20.52
N MET A 39 -12.59 26.97 19.89
CA MET A 39 -12.75 25.89 18.90
C MET A 39 -11.70 25.97 17.76
N ALA A 40 -11.28 27.18 17.40
CA ALA A 40 -10.26 27.40 16.38
C ALA A 40 -8.86 26.92 16.83
N GLU A 41 -8.47 27.19 18.09
CA GLU A 41 -7.20 26.70 18.64
C GLU A 41 -7.17 25.17 18.79
N MET A 42 -8.32 24.56 19.11
CA MET A 42 -8.45 23.09 19.19
C MET A 42 -8.33 22.42 17.82
N ASP A 43 -8.86 23.03 16.76
CA ASP A 43 -8.75 22.51 15.40
C ASP A 43 -7.32 22.68 14.84
N ASP A 44 -6.66 23.81 15.12
CA ASP A 44 -5.26 24.06 14.73
C ASP A 44 -4.27 23.13 15.45
N GLU A 45 -4.48 22.85 16.73
CA GLU A 45 -3.69 21.87 17.50
C GLU A 45 -3.87 20.43 16.97
N LYS A 46 -5.11 20.05 16.62
CA LYS A 46 -5.37 18.75 15.99
C LYS A 46 -4.70 18.66 14.62
N GLU A 47 -4.82 19.69 13.79
CA GLU A 47 -4.23 19.72 12.45
C GLU A 47 -2.70 19.59 12.51
N THR A 48 -2.05 20.34 13.40
CA THR A 48 -0.61 20.22 13.65
C THR A 48 -0.22 18.82 14.15
N ARG A 49 -1.03 18.19 15.02
CA ARG A 49 -0.78 16.81 15.50
C ARG A 49 -0.93 15.77 14.39
N TRP A 50 -1.93 15.89 13.51
CA TRP A 50 -2.13 14.99 12.37
C TRP A 50 -1.02 15.12 11.34
N LEU A 51 -0.61 16.35 11.01
CA LEU A 51 0.50 16.61 10.10
C LEU A 51 1.82 16.09 10.67
N ALA A 52 2.06 16.25 11.97
CA ALA A 52 3.22 15.68 12.65
C ALA A 52 3.22 14.15 12.58
N TRP A 53 2.07 13.51 12.83
CA TRP A 53 1.92 12.06 12.71
C TRP A 53 2.17 11.57 11.28
N LEU A 54 1.63 12.23 10.26
CA LEU A 54 1.81 11.89 8.85
C LEU A 54 3.28 12.00 8.41
N ARG A 55 4.02 12.98 8.95
CA ARG A 55 5.45 13.20 8.71
C ARG A 55 6.36 12.34 9.59
N ALA A 56 5.79 11.55 10.49
CA ALA A 56 6.57 10.65 11.32
C ALA A 56 6.97 9.40 10.51
N PRO A 57 8.20 8.87 10.71
CA PRO A 57 8.61 7.63 10.05
C PRO A 57 7.88 6.42 10.64
N ILE A 58 7.60 5.40 9.83
CA ILE A 58 7.05 4.12 10.29
C ILE A 58 8.11 3.31 11.06
N ASP A 59 7.69 2.64 12.14
CA ASP A 59 8.49 1.61 12.79
C ASP A 59 8.53 0.34 11.92
N THR A 60 9.71 -0.06 11.47
CA THR A 60 9.89 -1.23 10.60
C THR A 60 9.94 -2.54 11.39
N ASP A 61 10.02 -2.47 12.71
CA ASP A 61 10.16 -3.60 13.63
C ASP A 61 8.81 -4.04 14.22
N GLN A 62 7.70 -3.86 13.48
CA GLN A 62 6.36 -4.26 13.91
C GLN A 62 5.78 -5.37 13.01
N HIS A 63 5.08 -6.33 13.61
CA HIS A 63 4.44 -7.43 12.88
C HIS A 63 3.30 -6.98 11.96
N LEU A 64 2.69 -5.83 12.25
CA LEU A 64 1.67 -5.24 11.37
C LEU A 64 2.22 -4.94 9.98
N LEU A 65 3.44 -4.38 9.90
CA LEU A 65 4.08 -4.08 8.63
C LEU A 65 4.46 -5.36 7.85
N GLU A 66 4.88 -6.41 8.55
CA GLU A 66 5.12 -7.73 7.95
C GLU A 66 3.84 -8.30 7.34
N PHE A 67 2.73 -8.20 8.07
CA PHE A 67 1.41 -8.61 7.58
C PHE A 67 0.98 -7.80 6.35
N GLU A 68 1.17 -6.48 6.36
CA GLU A 68 0.85 -5.61 5.24
C GLU A 68 1.62 -5.98 3.97
N LEU A 69 2.95 -6.14 4.08
CA LEU A 69 3.79 -6.49 2.93
C LEU A 69 3.50 -7.91 2.40
N THR A 70 3.20 -8.86 3.28
CA THR A 70 2.82 -10.23 2.87
C THR A 70 1.40 -10.29 2.28
N ALA A 71 0.47 -9.44 2.72
CA ALA A 71 -0.84 -9.27 2.11
C ALA A 71 -0.74 -8.61 0.72
N LEU A 72 0.20 -7.67 0.52
CA LEU A 72 0.51 -7.17 -0.82
C LEU A 72 1.07 -8.28 -1.73
N ALA A 73 1.88 -9.20 -1.19
CA ALA A 73 2.34 -10.37 -1.95
C ALA A 73 1.20 -11.32 -2.33
N LEU A 74 0.21 -11.52 -1.45
CA LEU A 74 -1.02 -12.24 -1.77
C LEU A 74 -1.75 -11.59 -2.96
N SER A 75 -1.92 -10.26 -2.92
CA SER A 75 -2.50 -9.50 -4.04
C SER A 75 -1.68 -9.67 -5.32
N THR A 76 -0.35 -9.70 -5.24
CA THR A 76 0.51 -9.91 -6.41
C THR A 76 0.32 -11.30 -7.01
N GLY A 77 0.27 -12.36 -6.18
CA GLY A 77 0.03 -13.72 -6.67
C GLY A 77 -1.31 -13.83 -7.41
N ILE A 78 -2.36 -13.19 -6.89
CA ILE A 78 -3.67 -13.13 -7.56
C ILE A 78 -3.54 -12.46 -8.93
N ILE A 79 -2.91 -11.28 -9.00
CA ILE A 79 -2.74 -10.53 -10.26
C ILE A 79 -1.90 -11.32 -11.27
N ASP A 80 -0.83 -11.97 -10.85
CA ASP A 80 0.03 -12.76 -11.75
C ASP A 80 -0.68 -14.00 -12.31
N ALA A 81 -1.54 -14.64 -11.52
CA ALA A 81 -2.38 -15.74 -11.97
C ALA A 81 -3.45 -15.33 -13.01
N VAL A 82 -3.80 -14.04 -13.08
CA VAL A 82 -4.65 -13.46 -14.14
C VAL A 82 -3.80 -13.04 -15.34
N SER A 83 -2.72 -12.30 -15.09
CA SER A 83 -2.00 -11.56 -16.13
C SER A 83 -1.32 -12.48 -17.14
N PHE A 84 -0.75 -13.61 -16.72
CA PHE A 84 -0.09 -14.50 -17.67
C PHE A 84 -1.08 -15.19 -18.61
N PRO A 85 -2.16 -15.86 -18.15
CA PRO A 85 -3.14 -16.45 -19.06
C PRO A 85 -3.90 -15.43 -19.91
N LYS A 86 -4.20 -14.25 -19.36
CA LYS A 86 -5.03 -13.25 -20.04
C LYS A 86 -4.25 -12.31 -20.97
N PHE A 87 -3.06 -11.89 -20.55
CA PHE A 87 -2.24 -10.90 -21.24
C PHE A 87 -0.97 -11.48 -21.86
N HIS A 88 -0.66 -12.77 -21.66
CA HIS A 88 0.57 -13.42 -22.11
C HIS A 88 1.86 -12.77 -21.60
N CYS A 89 1.76 -12.03 -20.49
CA CYS A 89 2.88 -11.41 -19.81
C CYS A 89 2.60 -11.34 -18.31
N PHE A 90 3.64 -11.30 -17.49
CA PHE A 90 3.49 -10.96 -16.09
C PHE A 90 3.47 -9.44 -15.91
N VAL A 91 2.66 -8.92 -15.00
CA VAL A 91 2.71 -7.47 -14.69
C VAL A 91 3.68 -7.17 -13.53
N SER A 92 4.02 -8.17 -12.71
CA SER A 92 5.00 -8.05 -11.61
C SER A 92 6.37 -8.64 -11.91
N ASN A 93 6.46 -9.67 -12.75
CA ASN A 93 7.69 -10.47 -12.96
C ASN A 93 8.42 -10.09 -14.24
N GLN A 94 9.34 -9.13 -14.14
CA GLN A 94 9.96 -8.54 -15.32
C GLN A 94 11.11 -9.36 -15.93
N THR A 95 11.78 -10.22 -15.17
CA THR A 95 12.89 -11.03 -15.71
C THR A 95 12.43 -11.89 -16.90
N GLY A 96 11.28 -12.55 -16.76
CA GLY A 96 10.69 -13.35 -17.84
C GLY A 96 10.25 -12.49 -19.02
N ASN A 97 9.60 -11.35 -18.75
CA ASN A 97 9.15 -10.45 -19.81
C ASN A 97 10.29 -9.90 -20.64
N THR A 98 11.44 -9.56 -20.04
CA THR A 98 12.61 -9.07 -20.77
C THR A 98 13.10 -10.10 -21.78
N VAL A 99 13.19 -11.38 -21.39
CA VAL A 99 13.61 -12.46 -22.28
C VAL A 99 12.56 -12.72 -23.36
N LEU A 100 11.28 -12.85 -22.97
CA LEU A 100 10.18 -13.05 -23.91
C LEU A 100 10.07 -11.90 -24.92
N PHE A 101 10.33 -10.67 -24.49
CA PHE A 101 10.31 -9.49 -25.36
C PHE A 101 11.38 -9.59 -26.43
N ALA A 102 12.62 -9.94 -26.04
CA ALA A 102 13.70 -10.13 -26.98
C ALA A 102 13.37 -11.24 -27.99
N VAL A 103 13.00 -12.44 -27.52
CA VAL A 103 12.67 -13.57 -28.40
C VAL A 103 11.54 -13.22 -29.37
N THR A 104 10.48 -12.55 -28.90
CA THR A 104 9.34 -12.17 -29.74
C THR A 104 9.72 -11.06 -30.72
N ALA A 105 10.46 -10.04 -30.28
CA ALA A 105 10.88 -8.93 -31.14
C ALA A 105 11.81 -9.38 -32.27
N PHE A 106 12.61 -10.42 -32.04
CA PHE A 106 13.50 -11.00 -33.06
C PHE A 106 12.85 -12.10 -33.90
N SER A 107 11.65 -12.56 -33.56
CA SER A 107 10.94 -13.62 -34.31
C SER A 107 10.77 -13.32 -35.82
N PRO A 108 10.44 -12.08 -36.26
CA PRO A 108 10.37 -11.75 -37.68
C PRO A 108 11.69 -11.89 -38.44
N PHE A 109 12.83 -11.94 -37.74
CA PHE A 109 14.17 -12.06 -38.32
C PHE A 109 14.67 -13.51 -38.39
N GLY A 110 13.77 -14.49 -38.35
CA GLY A 110 14.10 -15.91 -38.51
C GLY A 110 14.56 -16.63 -37.24
N THR A 111 14.40 -16.01 -36.07
CA THR A 111 14.66 -16.65 -34.75
C THR A 111 13.40 -17.26 -34.12
N ARG A 112 12.30 -17.35 -34.89
CA ARG A 112 11.02 -17.86 -34.41
C ARG A 112 11.19 -19.28 -33.88
N GLN A 113 10.89 -19.47 -32.59
CA GLN A 113 10.76 -20.80 -32.03
C GLN A 113 9.45 -21.43 -32.51
N ASP A 114 9.49 -22.69 -32.93
CA ASP A 114 8.32 -23.53 -33.21
C ASP A 114 7.58 -23.88 -31.91
N THR A 115 7.06 -22.85 -31.25
CA THR A 115 6.25 -22.97 -30.04
C THR A 115 4.84 -22.50 -30.37
N ASN A 116 3.84 -23.22 -29.88
CA ASN A 116 2.43 -22.85 -30.01
C ASN A 116 2.05 -21.62 -29.16
N PHE A 117 3.02 -20.94 -28.56
CA PHE A 117 2.82 -19.79 -27.68
C PHE A 117 3.53 -18.58 -28.29
N THR A 118 2.78 -17.53 -28.62
CA THR A 118 3.32 -16.24 -29.05
C THR A 118 2.78 -15.16 -28.14
N ALA A 119 3.60 -14.66 -27.22
CA ALA A 119 3.25 -13.48 -26.42
C ALA A 119 3.36 -12.22 -27.29
N PRO A 120 2.39 -11.30 -27.30
CA PRO A 120 2.50 -10.08 -28.08
C PRO A 120 3.65 -9.19 -27.58
N ALA A 121 4.56 -8.78 -28.48
CA ALA A 121 5.71 -7.94 -28.12
C ALA A 121 5.29 -6.62 -27.44
N ALA A 122 4.15 -6.05 -27.84
CA ALA A 122 3.59 -4.84 -27.23
C ALA A 122 3.21 -5.06 -25.76
N HIS A 123 2.66 -6.21 -25.39
CA HIS A 123 2.27 -6.50 -24.00
C HIS A 123 3.48 -6.55 -23.09
N LEU A 124 4.53 -7.23 -23.56
CA LEU A 124 5.80 -7.38 -22.86
C LEU A 124 6.51 -6.03 -22.71
N ALA A 125 6.53 -5.21 -23.78
CA ALA A 125 7.11 -3.87 -23.77
C ALA A 125 6.36 -2.92 -22.82
N VAL A 126 5.02 -2.93 -22.86
CA VAL A 126 4.19 -2.10 -21.98
C VAL A 126 4.36 -2.53 -20.53
N SER A 127 4.33 -3.83 -20.23
CA SER A 127 4.56 -4.34 -18.88
C SER A 127 5.93 -3.91 -18.35
N LEU A 128 7.00 -4.17 -19.11
CA LEU A 128 8.36 -3.83 -18.71
C LEU A 128 8.54 -2.31 -18.55
N GLY A 129 8.07 -1.53 -19.51
CA GLY A 129 8.18 -0.08 -19.51
C GLY A 129 7.45 0.57 -18.34
N PHE A 130 6.17 0.22 -18.14
CA PHE A 130 5.38 0.78 -17.05
C PHE A 130 5.83 0.27 -15.67
N PHE A 131 6.32 -0.96 -15.55
CA PHE A 131 6.96 -1.41 -14.32
C PHE A 131 8.19 -0.57 -13.98
N CYS A 132 9.09 -0.34 -14.96
CA CYS A 132 10.26 0.52 -14.77
C CYS A 132 9.86 1.95 -14.39
N LEU A 133 8.84 2.53 -15.03
CA LEU A 133 8.28 3.83 -14.64
C LEU A 133 7.71 3.81 -13.22
N GLY A 134 7.00 2.75 -12.85
CA GLY A 134 6.42 2.54 -11.53
C GLY A 134 7.47 2.37 -10.44
N VAL A 135 8.65 1.80 -10.74
CA VAL A 135 9.78 1.77 -9.80
C VAL A 135 10.46 3.14 -9.73
N PHE A 136 10.75 3.72 -10.90
CA PHE A 136 11.53 4.95 -11.02
C PHE A 136 10.84 6.14 -10.38
N THR A 137 9.55 6.35 -10.64
CA THR A 137 8.82 7.53 -10.20
C THR A 137 8.77 7.65 -8.66
N PRO A 138 8.18 6.72 -7.89
CA PRO A 138 8.22 6.80 -6.43
C PRO A 138 9.62 6.57 -5.86
N GLY A 139 10.49 5.81 -6.53
CA GLY A 139 11.87 5.59 -6.10
C GLY A 139 12.69 6.88 -6.08
N GLN A 140 12.68 7.64 -7.17
CA GLN A 140 13.42 8.89 -7.29
C GLN A 140 12.73 10.02 -6.53
N THR A 141 11.41 10.15 -6.61
CA THR A 141 10.67 11.19 -5.88
C THR A 141 10.86 11.07 -4.37
N SER A 142 10.79 9.85 -3.80
CA SER A 142 11.02 9.64 -2.36
C SER A 142 12.44 9.96 -1.91
N SER A 143 13.41 9.75 -2.80
CA SER A 143 14.83 10.02 -2.57
C SER A 143 15.10 11.52 -2.58
N TYR A 144 14.55 12.22 -3.57
CA TYR A 144 14.66 13.67 -3.69
C TYR A 144 13.97 14.39 -2.53
N LEU A 145 12.77 13.94 -2.13
CA LEU A 145 12.01 14.55 -1.03
C LEU A 145 12.43 14.07 0.37
N GLY A 146 13.35 13.10 0.47
CA GLY A 146 13.76 12.53 1.76
C GLY A 146 12.62 11.86 2.54
N CYS A 147 11.60 11.35 1.84
CA CYS A 147 10.35 10.88 2.47
C CYS A 147 10.13 9.36 2.45
N ARG A 148 11.16 8.57 2.12
CA ARG A 148 11.13 7.10 1.96
C ARG A 148 10.40 6.33 3.08
N SER A 149 10.58 6.73 4.33
CA SER A 149 9.98 6.06 5.51
C SER A 149 8.76 6.79 6.09
N LYS A 150 8.34 7.91 5.48
CA LYS A 150 7.29 8.78 6.00
C LYS A 150 5.91 8.18 5.73
N LYS A 151 5.03 8.21 6.73
CA LYS A 151 3.67 7.63 6.62
C LYS A 151 2.88 8.19 5.45
N TRP A 152 2.85 9.52 5.29
CA TRP A 152 2.11 10.17 4.20
C TRP A 152 2.56 9.67 2.82
N TRP A 153 3.85 9.41 2.65
CA TRP A 153 4.42 8.97 1.38
C TRP A 153 4.04 7.52 1.06
N LEU A 154 4.07 6.65 2.08
CA LEU A 154 3.65 5.26 1.96
C LEU A 154 2.15 5.16 1.68
N LEU A 155 1.33 5.96 2.38
CA LEU A 155 -0.11 6.06 2.14
C LEU A 155 -0.42 6.54 0.73
N LEU A 156 0.27 7.61 0.26
CA LEU A 156 0.10 8.14 -1.09
C LEU A 156 0.48 7.11 -2.14
N THR A 157 1.66 6.49 -2.01
CA THR A 157 2.14 5.49 -2.96
C THR A 157 1.19 4.28 -2.98
N ASN A 158 0.70 3.84 -1.80
CA ASN A 158 -0.25 2.74 -1.71
C ASN A 158 -1.63 3.09 -2.29
N ALA A 159 -2.11 4.32 -2.09
CA ALA A 159 -3.37 4.80 -2.65
C ALA A 159 -3.31 4.86 -4.18
N VAL A 160 -2.22 5.38 -4.75
CA VAL A 160 -2.03 5.46 -6.21
C VAL A 160 -1.99 4.06 -6.84
N GLN A 161 -1.20 3.14 -6.30
CA GLN A 161 -1.16 1.77 -6.84
C GLN A 161 -2.50 1.05 -6.69
N THR A 162 -3.26 1.31 -5.61
CA THR A 162 -4.58 0.72 -5.40
C THR A 162 -5.58 1.27 -6.42
N ALA A 163 -5.57 2.58 -6.64
CA ALA A 163 -6.41 3.22 -7.66
C ALA A 163 -6.14 2.64 -9.05
N PHE A 164 -4.88 2.43 -9.44
CA PHE A 164 -4.53 1.84 -10.73
C PHE A 164 -5.04 0.40 -10.87
N VAL A 165 -4.94 -0.42 -9.82
CA VAL A 165 -5.50 -1.79 -9.82
C VAL A 165 -7.02 -1.77 -9.95
N LEU A 166 -7.71 -0.86 -9.25
CA LEU A 166 -9.18 -0.73 -9.32
C LEU A 166 -9.64 -0.21 -10.69
N ILE A 167 -8.91 0.74 -11.29
CA ILE A 167 -9.18 1.22 -12.64
C ILE A 167 -9.00 0.07 -13.64
N ALA A 168 -7.93 -0.74 -13.52
CA ALA A 168 -7.74 -1.92 -14.36
C ALA A 168 -8.88 -2.95 -14.19
N ALA A 169 -9.37 -3.18 -12.96
CA ALA A 169 -10.53 -4.01 -12.72
C ALA A 169 -11.79 -3.46 -13.41
N LEU A 170 -12.04 -2.15 -13.30
CA LEU A 170 -13.17 -1.47 -13.92
C LEU A 170 -13.12 -1.54 -15.46
N ILE A 171 -11.94 -1.34 -16.05
CA ILE A 171 -11.72 -1.46 -17.49
C ILE A 171 -12.11 -2.87 -17.97
N ASN A 172 -11.69 -3.92 -17.26
CA ASN A 172 -12.04 -5.29 -17.62
C ASN A 172 -13.51 -5.63 -17.33
N LEU A 173 -14.13 -4.97 -16.36
CA LEU A 173 -15.56 -5.13 -16.05
C LEU A 173 -16.45 -4.55 -17.16
N VAL A 174 -16.17 -3.30 -17.57
CA VAL A 174 -16.99 -2.56 -18.54
C VAL A 174 -16.85 -3.16 -19.94
N ASN A 175 -15.64 -3.51 -20.34
CA ASN A 175 -15.39 -4.04 -21.69
C ASN A 175 -15.72 -5.52 -21.83
N ARG A 176 -16.11 -6.21 -20.73
CA ARG A 176 -16.42 -7.65 -20.69
C ARG A 176 -15.43 -8.48 -21.50
N THR A 177 -14.14 -8.16 -21.38
CA THR A 177 -13.08 -8.78 -22.17
C THR A 177 -13.18 -10.30 -21.99
N PRO A 178 -13.58 -11.06 -23.02
CA PRO A 178 -13.74 -12.50 -22.89
C PRO A 178 -12.44 -13.12 -22.37
N ASN A 179 -12.51 -14.19 -21.59
CA ASN A 179 -11.30 -14.88 -21.13
C ASN A 179 -10.54 -15.55 -22.30
N TYR A 180 -11.10 -15.58 -23.52
CA TYR A 180 -10.53 -16.14 -24.74
C TYR A 180 -10.01 -15.06 -25.70
N GLU A 181 -9.14 -15.47 -26.65
CA GLU A 181 -8.54 -14.66 -27.70
C GLU A 181 -9.60 -13.85 -28.48
N THR A 182 -9.52 -12.53 -28.35
CA THR A 182 -10.21 -11.59 -29.23
C THR A 182 -9.29 -11.27 -30.42
N ASP A 183 -9.87 -11.10 -31.62
CA ASP A 183 -9.12 -10.81 -32.87
C ASP A 183 -8.21 -9.57 -32.77
N ASP A 184 -8.45 -8.65 -31.82
CA ASP A 184 -7.56 -7.54 -31.50
C ASP A 184 -6.78 -7.77 -30.20
N LEU A 185 -5.69 -8.53 -30.30
CA LEU A 185 -4.77 -8.79 -29.18
C LEU A 185 -4.22 -7.49 -28.56
N ASN A 186 -4.07 -6.41 -29.33
CA ASN A 186 -3.44 -5.15 -28.90
C ASN A 186 -4.44 -4.03 -28.59
N SER A 187 -5.68 -4.37 -28.28
CA SER A 187 -6.69 -3.38 -27.91
C SER A 187 -6.19 -2.43 -26.82
N ALA A 188 -6.49 -1.13 -26.95
CA ALA A 188 -6.08 -0.11 -25.98
C ALA A 188 -6.50 -0.45 -24.54
N THR A 189 -7.63 -1.12 -24.38
CA THR A 189 -8.16 -1.64 -23.11
C THR A 189 -7.19 -2.63 -22.43
N ILE A 190 -6.60 -3.54 -23.20
CA ILE A 190 -5.65 -4.55 -22.72
C ILE A 190 -4.34 -3.88 -22.34
N LEU A 191 -3.77 -3.09 -23.26
CA LEU A 191 -2.51 -2.38 -23.02
C LEU A 191 -2.60 -1.42 -21.82
N CYS A 192 -3.72 -0.72 -21.66
CA CYS A 192 -3.97 0.14 -20.51
C CYS A 192 -4.03 -0.66 -19.20
N SER A 193 -4.72 -1.81 -19.20
CA SER A 193 -4.77 -2.70 -18.04
C SER A 193 -3.37 -3.19 -17.65
N ILE A 194 -2.58 -3.65 -18.61
CA ILE A 194 -1.19 -4.09 -18.40
C ILE A 194 -0.35 -2.94 -17.81
N GLY A 195 -0.40 -1.76 -18.42
CA GLY A 195 0.38 -0.60 -17.98
C GLY A 195 0.03 -0.15 -16.56
N LEU A 196 -1.26 -0.07 -16.22
CA LEU A 196 -1.73 0.29 -14.89
C LEU A 196 -1.26 -0.72 -13.82
N LEU A 197 -1.45 -2.01 -14.09
CA LEU A 197 -1.06 -3.08 -13.16
C LEU A 197 0.46 -3.17 -13.01
N ALA A 198 1.21 -3.02 -14.11
CA ALA A 198 2.66 -3.06 -14.10
C ALA A 198 3.26 -1.86 -13.34
N PHE A 199 2.72 -0.66 -13.56
CA PHE A 199 3.12 0.52 -12.80
C PHE A 199 2.82 0.34 -11.30
N ALA A 200 1.60 -0.11 -10.97
CA ALA A 200 1.21 -0.37 -9.59
C ALA A 200 2.14 -1.39 -8.92
N SER A 201 2.53 -2.45 -9.64
CA SER A 201 3.49 -3.43 -9.17
C SER A 201 4.89 -2.84 -8.98
N GLY A 202 5.38 -2.01 -9.90
CA GLY A 202 6.68 -1.34 -9.78
C GLY A 202 6.72 -0.41 -8.56
N ALA A 203 5.66 0.36 -8.34
CA ALA A 203 5.52 1.26 -7.20
C ALA A 203 5.52 0.48 -5.87
N GLN A 204 4.87 -0.67 -5.84
CA GLN A 204 4.86 -1.57 -4.68
C GLN A 204 6.27 -2.08 -4.34
N VAL A 205 7.04 -2.48 -5.36
CA VAL A 205 8.43 -2.92 -5.17
C VAL A 205 9.29 -1.77 -4.64
N ALA A 206 9.18 -0.58 -5.22
CA ALA A 206 9.91 0.60 -4.75
C ALA A 206 9.59 0.90 -3.28
N MET A 207 8.32 0.84 -2.89
CA MET A 207 7.86 1.03 -1.51
C MET A 207 8.45 0.00 -0.56
N SER A 208 8.39 -1.30 -0.89
CA SER A 208 8.94 -2.37 -0.04
C SER A 208 10.45 -2.22 0.19
N ARG A 209 11.19 -1.80 -0.84
CA ARG A 209 12.64 -1.55 -0.75
C ARG A 209 12.96 -0.33 0.12
N GLN A 210 12.14 0.73 0.03
CA GLN A 210 12.29 1.93 0.86
C GLN A 210 12.08 1.66 2.36
N LEU A 211 11.27 0.66 2.70
CA LEU A 211 11.03 0.21 4.07
C LEU A 211 12.18 -0.62 4.67
N GLY A 212 13.19 -0.99 3.86
CA GLY A 212 14.36 -1.72 4.36
C GLY A 212 14.06 -3.15 4.81
N MET A 213 13.02 -3.79 4.26
CA MET A 213 12.65 -5.19 4.52
C MET A 213 12.92 -6.06 3.27
N PRO A 214 14.19 -6.34 2.93
CA PRO A 214 14.54 -7.06 1.71
C PRO A 214 13.97 -8.47 1.65
N GLU A 215 13.58 -9.06 2.79
CA GLU A 215 12.98 -10.39 2.86
C GLU A 215 11.56 -10.46 2.29
N ILE A 216 10.86 -9.33 2.20
CA ILE A 216 9.49 -9.24 1.70
C ILE A 216 9.44 -8.24 0.53
N PRO A 217 9.98 -8.61 -0.64
CA PRO A 217 10.00 -7.74 -1.82
C PRO A 217 8.60 -7.54 -2.44
N THR A 218 7.59 -8.27 -1.95
CA THR A 218 6.17 -8.27 -2.35
C THR A 218 5.84 -8.78 -3.75
N THR A 219 6.82 -8.89 -4.66
CA THR A 219 6.58 -9.42 -6.02
C THR A 219 7.60 -10.48 -6.44
N GLN A 220 8.89 -10.14 -6.46
CA GLN A 220 9.95 -10.99 -6.99
C GLN A 220 10.37 -12.08 -6.00
N ALA A 221 10.08 -13.34 -6.34
CA ALA A 221 10.32 -14.47 -5.45
C ALA A 221 11.74 -15.06 -5.50
N THR A 222 12.47 -14.91 -6.61
CA THR A 222 13.72 -15.65 -6.86
C THR A 222 14.77 -15.45 -5.77
N ALA A 223 15.07 -14.20 -5.42
CA ALA A 223 16.04 -13.90 -4.37
C ALA A 223 15.56 -14.44 -3.01
N ALA A 224 14.26 -14.32 -2.69
CA ALA A 224 13.71 -14.83 -1.44
C ALA A 224 13.79 -16.37 -1.34
N TYR A 225 13.58 -17.10 -2.45
CA TYR A 225 13.81 -18.55 -2.51
C TYR A 225 15.27 -18.90 -2.23
N VAL A 226 16.20 -18.25 -2.93
CA VAL A 226 17.64 -18.49 -2.75
C VAL A 226 18.04 -18.20 -1.31
N ASP A 227 17.74 -17.00 -0.80
CA ASP A 227 18.10 -16.57 0.55
C ASP A 227 17.47 -17.46 1.63
N LEU A 228 16.28 -18.01 1.39
CA LEU A 228 15.65 -18.95 2.30
C LEU A 228 16.41 -20.28 2.34
N PHE A 229 16.66 -20.90 1.19
CA PHE A 229 17.23 -22.25 1.13
C PHE A 229 18.73 -22.31 1.44
N VAL A 230 19.45 -21.19 1.36
CA VAL A 230 20.85 -21.09 1.79
C VAL A 230 21.01 -20.58 3.23
N ASP A 231 19.92 -20.25 3.93
CA ASP A 231 19.96 -19.74 5.30
C ASP A 231 20.57 -20.80 6.24
N PRO A 232 21.71 -20.52 6.92
CA PRO A 232 22.35 -21.49 7.81
C PRO A 232 21.48 -21.86 9.02
N ASN A 233 20.53 -20.99 9.36
CA ASN A 233 19.57 -21.15 10.44
C ASN A 233 18.18 -21.51 9.89
N PHE A 234 18.09 -22.21 8.75
CA PHE A 234 16.84 -22.64 8.14
C PHE A 234 15.94 -23.43 9.10
N PHE A 235 16.54 -24.34 9.89
CA PHE A 235 15.83 -25.19 10.86
C PHE A 235 15.75 -24.58 12.27
N ALA A 236 16.17 -23.33 12.47
CA ALA A 236 16.02 -22.67 13.77
C ALA A 236 14.54 -22.62 14.18
N ALA A 237 14.29 -22.56 15.49
CA ALA A 237 12.95 -22.34 16.03
C ALA A 237 12.32 -21.06 15.42
N VAL A 238 10.99 -21.00 15.35
CA VAL A 238 10.28 -19.84 14.78
C VAL A 238 10.68 -18.54 15.48
N THR A 239 10.97 -18.55 16.78
CA THR A 239 11.43 -17.37 17.51
C THR A 239 12.89 -16.99 17.24
N GLY A 240 13.69 -17.88 16.65
CA GLY A 240 15.15 -17.73 16.50
C GLY A 240 15.62 -17.09 15.19
N ASN A 241 14.78 -17.02 14.15
CA ASN A 241 15.16 -16.42 12.87
C ASN A 241 13.98 -15.71 12.19
N ARG A 242 13.78 -14.44 12.54
CA ARG A 242 12.69 -13.61 12.00
C ARG A 242 12.86 -13.34 10.50
N SER A 243 14.08 -13.15 10.01
CA SER A 243 14.38 -12.91 8.59
C SER A 243 13.94 -14.11 7.73
N ARG A 244 14.31 -15.33 8.14
CA ARG A 244 13.82 -16.58 7.53
C ARG A 244 12.31 -16.69 7.53
N ASN A 245 11.66 -16.40 8.66
CA ASN A 245 10.19 -16.48 8.75
C ASN A 245 9.50 -15.50 7.80
N ARG A 246 10.03 -14.28 7.65
CA ARG A 246 9.52 -13.28 6.69
C ARG A 246 9.57 -13.80 5.26
N ARG A 247 10.69 -14.44 4.87
CA ARG A 247 10.83 -15.06 3.54
C ARG A 247 9.83 -16.19 3.33
N ILE A 248 9.68 -17.09 4.31
CA ILE A 248 8.67 -18.16 4.26
C ILE A 248 7.27 -17.58 4.11
N ALA A 249 6.91 -16.61 4.96
CA ALA A 249 5.58 -15.98 4.93
C ALA A 249 5.32 -15.33 3.57
N PHE A 250 6.28 -14.56 3.04
CA PHE A 250 6.19 -13.96 1.71
C PHE A 250 5.97 -14.99 0.59
N LEU A 251 6.77 -16.06 0.55
CA LEU A 251 6.67 -17.09 -0.48
C LEU A 251 5.34 -17.84 -0.39
N LEU A 252 4.91 -18.20 0.83
CA LEU A 252 3.63 -18.88 1.05
C LEU A 252 2.45 -17.99 0.65
N THR A 253 2.43 -16.72 1.06
CA THR A 253 1.31 -15.83 0.70
C THR A 253 1.27 -15.54 -0.79
N LEU A 254 2.42 -15.40 -1.45
CA LEU A 254 2.48 -15.27 -2.91
C LEU A 254 1.86 -16.51 -3.60
N VAL A 255 2.25 -17.72 -3.17
CA VAL A 255 1.71 -18.98 -3.69
C VAL A 255 0.21 -19.10 -3.45
N VAL A 256 -0.26 -18.86 -2.23
CA VAL A 256 -1.69 -18.86 -1.89
C VAL A 256 -2.44 -17.85 -2.77
N GLY A 257 -1.87 -16.68 -3.01
CA GLY A 257 -2.44 -15.66 -3.89
C GLY A 257 -2.67 -16.21 -5.30
N SER A 258 -1.69 -16.92 -5.86
CA SER A 258 -1.82 -17.56 -7.16
C SER A 258 -2.91 -18.64 -7.18
N PHE A 259 -3.00 -19.46 -6.13
CA PHE A 259 -4.04 -20.49 -5.99
C PHE A 259 -5.44 -19.92 -5.76
N VAL A 260 -5.56 -18.68 -5.27
CA VAL A 260 -6.84 -17.94 -5.18
C VAL A 260 -7.16 -17.27 -6.52
N GLY A 261 -6.17 -16.65 -7.16
CA GLY A 261 -6.35 -15.90 -8.41
C GLY A 261 -6.68 -16.77 -9.61
N ALA A 262 -6.04 -17.93 -9.75
CA ALA A 262 -6.29 -18.85 -10.87
C ALA A 262 -7.77 -19.30 -10.98
N PRO A 263 -8.42 -19.83 -9.93
CA PRO A 263 -9.84 -20.17 -10.00
C PRO A 263 -10.74 -18.93 -10.10
N ALA A 264 -10.39 -17.81 -9.46
CA ALA A 264 -11.16 -16.57 -9.59
C ALA A 264 -11.19 -16.06 -11.04
N TYR A 265 -10.06 -16.15 -11.74
CA TYR A 265 -9.96 -15.83 -13.17
C TYR A 265 -10.76 -16.82 -14.03
N HIS A 266 -10.54 -18.12 -13.81
CA HIS A 266 -11.07 -19.17 -14.66
C HIS A 266 -12.60 -19.34 -14.52
N TYR A 267 -13.11 -19.36 -13.29
CA TYR A 267 -14.53 -19.66 -13.02
C TYR A 267 -15.41 -18.42 -12.90
N VAL A 268 -14.84 -17.23 -12.65
CA VAL A 268 -15.64 -16.00 -12.43
C VAL A 268 -15.37 -14.98 -13.53
N SER A 269 -14.25 -14.25 -13.47
CA SER A 269 -13.83 -13.32 -14.54
C SER A 269 -12.47 -12.69 -14.23
N THR A 270 -11.83 -12.16 -15.29
CA THR A 270 -10.67 -11.26 -15.18
C THR A 270 -10.92 -10.09 -14.23
N ALA A 271 -12.05 -9.40 -14.39
CA ALA A 271 -12.39 -8.22 -13.59
C ALA A 271 -12.54 -8.55 -12.10
N PHE A 272 -13.21 -9.66 -11.79
CA PHE A 272 -13.40 -10.12 -10.41
C PHE A 272 -12.08 -10.46 -9.72
N ALA A 273 -11.19 -11.18 -10.41
CA ALA A 273 -9.89 -11.55 -9.84
C ALA A 273 -9.01 -10.30 -9.57
N ILE A 274 -8.98 -9.33 -10.49
CA ILE A 274 -8.26 -8.07 -10.26
C ILE A 274 -8.91 -7.24 -9.15
N LEU A 275 -10.25 -7.23 -9.06
CA LEU A 275 -10.96 -6.55 -7.98
C LEU A 275 -10.64 -7.16 -6.61
N LEU A 276 -10.54 -8.49 -6.51
CA LEU A 276 -10.16 -9.19 -5.28
C LEU A 276 -8.77 -8.74 -4.79
N ALA A 277 -7.80 -8.66 -5.70
CA ALA A 277 -6.50 -8.07 -5.42
C ALA A 277 -6.60 -6.60 -4.98
N GLY A 278 -7.43 -5.80 -5.67
CA GLY A 278 -7.72 -4.42 -5.30
C GLY A 278 -8.27 -4.27 -3.87
N ILE A 279 -9.21 -5.12 -3.46
CA ILE A 279 -9.77 -5.13 -2.09
C ILE A 279 -8.69 -5.38 -1.05
N ILE A 280 -7.79 -6.34 -1.29
CA ILE A 280 -6.65 -6.59 -0.40
C ILE A 280 -5.78 -5.34 -0.27
N LYS A 281 -5.49 -4.66 -1.38
CA LYS A 281 -4.69 -3.41 -1.36
C LYS A 281 -5.39 -2.27 -0.63
N ILE A 282 -6.74 -2.16 -0.72
CA ILE A 282 -7.52 -1.20 0.08
C ILE A 282 -7.36 -1.50 1.57
N ILE A 283 -7.49 -2.77 1.97
CA ILE A 283 -7.32 -3.19 3.37
C ILE A 283 -5.93 -2.79 3.88
N VAL A 284 -4.89 -3.05 3.08
CA VAL A 284 -3.52 -2.64 3.41
C VAL A 284 -3.37 -1.11 3.46
N ALA A 285 -4.04 -0.36 2.57
CA ALA A 285 -4.01 1.10 2.59
C ALA A 285 -4.59 1.68 3.87
N LEU A 286 -5.70 1.10 4.33
CA LEU A 286 -6.32 1.49 5.58
C LEU A 286 -5.48 1.04 6.79
N SER A 287 -4.86 -0.15 6.75
CA SER A 287 -4.05 -0.64 7.87
C SER A 287 -2.78 0.20 8.06
N PHE A 288 -2.23 0.81 7.01
CA PHE A 288 -1.09 1.73 7.15
C PHE A 288 -1.37 2.88 8.13
N LEU A 289 -2.64 3.25 8.32
CA LEU A 289 -3.06 4.27 9.29
C LEU A 289 -2.88 3.81 10.75
N LEU A 290 -2.78 2.50 10.99
CA LEU A 290 -2.62 1.90 12.31
C LEU A 290 -1.14 1.70 12.70
N ASN A 291 -0.21 1.90 11.77
CA ASN A 291 1.21 1.69 12.03
C ASN A 291 1.77 2.66 13.07
N ARG A 292 2.60 2.15 13.97
CA ARG A 292 3.31 2.96 14.96
C ARG A 292 4.45 3.74 14.31
N SER A 293 4.87 4.81 14.98
CA SER A 293 6.03 5.61 14.56
C SER A 293 7.21 5.40 15.51
N ASN A 294 8.43 5.46 14.98
CA ASN A 294 9.66 5.35 15.78
C ASN A 294 9.78 6.40 16.90
N SER A 295 9.12 7.57 16.77
CA SER A 295 9.13 8.59 17.83
C SER A 295 8.48 8.13 19.14
N THR A 296 7.64 7.09 19.11
CA THR A 296 6.93 6.60 20.31
C THR A 296 7.83 5.76 21.24
N ARG A 297 8.93 5.16 20.73
CA ARG A 297 9.87 4.41 21.59
C ARG A 297 10.72 5.31 22.50
N ILE A 298 11.08 6.52 22.04
CA ILE A 298 11.91 7.45 22.82
C ILE A 298 11.17 7.94 24.08
N LEU A 299 9.84 8.07 24.02
CA LEU A 299 9.02 8.46 25.17
C LEU A 299 8.69 7.30 26.11
N ALA A 300 8.75 6.05 25.63
CA ALA A 300 8.43 4.85 26.42
C ALA A 300 9.65 4.20 27.10
N SER A 301 10.88 4.48 26.62
CA SER A 301 12.11 4.04 27.28
C SER A 301 12.67 5.03 28.29
N GLY A 302 11.98 6.16 28.49
CA GLY A 302 12.36 7.24 29.40
C GLY A 302 11.48 7.36 30.65
N SER A 303 10.61 6.37 30.92
CA SER A 303 9.75 6.29 32.11
C SER A 303 10.18 5.15 33.02
#